data_AF-A0A679L854-F1
#
_entry.id   AF-A0A679L854-F1
#
_cell.length_a   1.000
_cell.length_b   1.000
_cell.length_c   1.000
_cell.angle_alpha   90.00
_cell.angle_beta   90.00
_cell.angle_gamma   90.00
#
_symmetry.space_group_name_H-M   'P 1'
#
loop_
_entity.id
_entity.type
_entity.pdbx_description
1 polymer ?
#
loop_
_entity_poly.entity_id
_entity_poly.type
_entity_poly.pdbx_seq_one_letter_code
_entity_poly.pdbx_strand_id
1 'polypeptide(L)'
;MNILKYHFLLVYAFLNVPFNLTTKNKIIKNERKEFVGIKNYTGGRGKNAKRKNLWTGGLHRICAKGPLRVHTLRRREKRMNKFTFLHAVKGSYAKMIRRSNPCEENAAQKHYRHYSIVLQIKKRPCSRMYQVNSIFDYPGFGFTVLKESHQEGNHSRIGIIKTPRGEIETPNFLFCATKGCMKSTPINFVKDSKTQIILSNTFHLLIHPKPHVIFQLGGLHRFMNWQGPILTDSGGYQLFSMTFGSVSDEIKRKSKGSIGGIGGTGGGGGTGGGGGTGGGGGTGGGGSAGSKVATFVPPKCPRGDIIVRINEQGALYKSYHDGSLDMLTPESSIQAQYLLGSDFAVVLDECTPYHIEREYTERSMHRSHRWYIRCLLEFKKAMSMPNYHSYLNELHNKKYNVKHKWIERETNKQALYGIIQGGIYPDLRMKSCQVVCNLPFFGLCIGGCLGKDKQMMYSVIEKTMELVRDETSVSSVGQADRVSRTLLGSTKPVHLLGIGQIKDIFFGVRQGIDTFDCVIPTRLARHGYYLCTVKTIKGMEEKLCKSIKKEYIKIKSKIHELDKNPLENNCPCYTCENYSRAYLHHLYKINDNLLGTLLTIHNVCYMNRLMEDIREGIRRDRLDEVERKWVR
;
A
#
# COMPACT_ATOMS: atom_id res chain seq x y z
N MET A 1 -12.82 33.71 -13.16
CA MET A 1 -13.16 33.07 -14.46
C MET A 1 -12.00 32.35 -15.16
N ASN A 2 -10.72 32.70 -14.93
CA ASN A 2 -9.58 32.02 -15.59
C ASN A 2 -9.11 30.70 -14.92
N ILE A 3 -9.51 30.44 -13.67
CA ILE A 3 -9.23 29.17 -12.96
C ILE A 3 -10.10 28.02 -13.46
N LEU A 4 -11.36 28.29 -13.85
CA LEU A 4 -12.25 27.27 -14.42
C LEU A 4 -11.80 26.81 -15.82
N LYS A 5 -11.16 27.68 -16.60
CA LYS A 5 -10.63 27.35 -17.94
C LYS A 5 -9.45 26.37 -17.89
N TYR A 6 -8.59 26.47 -16.87
CA TYR A 6 -7.46 25.55 -16.68
C TYR A 6 -7.88 24.19 -16.13
N HIS A 7 -8.84 24.14 -15.20
CA HIS A 7 -9.47 22.89 -14.80
C HIS A 7 -10.19 22.21 -15.97
N PHE A 8 -10.83 22.99 -16.84
CA PHE A 8 -11.35 22.47 -18.10
C PHE A 8 -10.23 21.96 -18.99
N LEU A 9 -9.14 22.69 -19.25
CA LEU A 9 -8.05 22.24 -20.13
C LEU A 9 -7.33 20.97 -19.66
N LEU A 10 -7.11 20.79 -18.36
CA LEU A 10 -6.46 19.59 -17.81
C LEU A 10 -7.39 18.37 -17.85
N VAL A 11 -8.70 18.59 -17.62
CA VAL A 11 -9.73 17.58 -17.78
C VAL A 11 -10.03 17.31 -19.26
N TYR A 12 -9.97 18.30 -20.15
CA TYR A 12 -10.29 18.23 -21.58
C TYR A 12 -9.13 17.67 -22.40
N ALA A 13 -7.88 17.92 -22.03
CA ALA A 13 -6.71 17.27 -22.61
C ALA A 13 -6.65 15.77 -22.27
N PHE A 14 -7.20 15.36 -21.14
CA PHE A 14 -7.29 13.94 -20.75
C PHE A 14 -8.60 13.25 -21.18
N LEU A 15 -9.73 13.96 -21.27
CA LEU A 15 -11.01 13.43 -21.76
C LEU A 15 -11.11 13.36 -23.29
N ASN A 16 -10.25 14.04 -24.05
CA ASN A 16 -10.21 13.97 -25.53
C ASN A 16 -9.20 12.96 -26.09
N VAL A 17 -8.79 11.96 -25.32
CA VAL A 17 -8.45 10.67 -25.94
C VAL A 17 -9.75 10.13 -26.53
N PRO A 18 -9.88 9.94 -27.85
CA PRO A 18 -11.17 9.66 -28.47
C PRO A 18 -11.74 8.34 -27.95
N PHE A 19 -12.82 8.44 -27.16
CA PHE A 19 -13.72 7.36 -26.82
C PHE A 19 -14.50 6.95 -28.08
N ASN A 20 -14.02 5.91 -28.78
CA ASN A 20 -14.84 5.20 -29.75
C ASN A 20 -15.69 4.16 -29.02
N LEU A 21 -16.82 4.61 -28.46
CA LEU A 21 -17.99 3.75 -28.25
C LEU A 21 -18.69 3.55 -29.58
N THR A 22 -18.21 2.59 -30.37
CA THR A 22 -19.04 1.91 -31.37
C THR A 22 -19.09 0.44 -31.03
N THR A 23 -20.00 0.09 -30.11
CA THR A 23 -20.57 -1.26 -30.06
C THR A 23 -21.34 -1.50 -31.35
N LYS A 24 -20.67 -2.02 -32.38
CA LYS A 24 -21.35 -2.88 -33.34
C LYS A 24 -21.44 -4.26 -32.70
N ASN A 25 -22.68 -4.67 -32.46
CA ASN A 25 -23.07 -6.01 -32.05
C ASN A 25 -22.25 -7.09 -32.77
N LYS A 26 -21.33 -7.74 -32.05
CA LYS A 26 -21.06 -9.16 -32.19
C LYS A 26 -21.14 -9.78 -30.81
N ILE A 27 -22.34 -10.31 -30.55
CA ILE A 27 -22.70 -11.09 -29.39
C ILE A 27 -21.67 -12.21 -29.19
N ILE A 28 -21.18 -12.26 -27.97
CA ILE A 28 -20.44 -13.36 -27.35
C ILE A 28 -21.33 -14.61 -27.42
N LYS A 29 -21.08 -15.45 -28.42
CA LYS A 29 -21.34 -16.90 -28.36
C LYS A 29 -19.97 -17.55 -28.30
N ASN A 30 -19.38 -17.70 -27.10
CA ASN A 30 -18.35 -18.72 -26.81
C ASN A 30 -17.84 -18.77 -25.36
N GLU A 31 -18.67 -18.47 -24.35
CA GLU A 31 -18.34 -18.80 -22.94
C GLU A 31 -19.47 -19.52 -22.19
N ARG A 32 -20.32 -20.23 -22.95
CA ARG A 32 -21.22 -21.26 -22.39
C ARG A 32 -20.92 -22.58 -23.05
N LYS A 33 -19.84 -23.25 -22.60
CA LYS A 33 -19.64 -24.71 -22.64
C LYS A 33 -18.22 -25.00 -22.17
N GLU A 34 -18.10 -25.26 -20.88
CA GLU A 34 -17.51 -26.51 -20.39
C GLU A 34 -18.02 -26.76 -18.95
N PHE A 35 -18.87 -27.79 -18.85
CA PHE A 35 -19.47 -28.41 -17.67
C PHE A 35 -18.39 -29.23 -16.90
N VAL A 36 -18.52 -29.87 -15.72
CA VAL A 36 -19.54 -30.57 -14.88
C VAL A 36 -18.90 -30.60 -13.46
N GLY A 37 -19.52 -30.62 -12.28
CA GLY A 37 -20.90 -30.67 -11.82
C GLY A 37 -20.92 -30.82 -10.29
N ILE A 38 -22.03 -30.43 -9.66
CA ILE A 38 -22.31 -30.74 -8.25
C ILE A 38 -23.65 -31.45 -8.22
N LYS A 39 -23.61 -32.71 -7.78
CA LYS A 39 -24.77 -33.57 -7.55
C LYS A 39 -25.66 -32.97 -6.47
N ASN A 40 -26.95 -33.00 -6.75
CA ASN A 40 -28.04 -32.85 -5.80
C ASN A 40 -27.88 -33.84 -4.63
N TYR A 41 -27.92 -33.33 -3.40
CA TYR A 41 -28.33 -34.11 -2.23
C TYR A 41 -29.62 -33.52 -1.69
N THR A 42 -30.73 -34.17 -2.01
CA THR A 42 -32.00 -34.05 -1.31
C THR A 42 -32.24 -35.32 -0.50
N GLY A 43 -32.59 -35.13 0.77
CA GLY A 43 -33.15 -36.13 1.68
C GLY A 43 -32.96 -35.62 3.10
N GLY A 44 -33.95 -35.44 3.97
CA GLY A 44 -35.39 -35.69 3.93
C GLY A 44 -35.91 -35.77 5.38
N ARG A 45 -37.20 -35.43 5.57
CA ARG A 45 -38.08 -35.52 6.77
C ARG A 45 -38.13 -34.26 7.67
N GLY A 46 -39.31 -33.70 7.99
CA GLY A 46 -40.68 -34.10 7.61
C GLY A 46 -41.82 -33.17 8.07
N LYS A 47 -42.94 -33.34 7.36
CA LYS A 47 -44.37 -33.38 7.75
C LYS A 47 -45.09 -32.19 8.45
N ASN A 48 -46.07 -31.65 7.69
CA ASN A 48 -47.52 -31.49 7.96
C ASN A 48 -48.00 -30.07 7.55
N ALA A 49 -48.69 -29.91 6.41
CA ALA A 49 -50.12 -30.17 6.13
C ALA A 49 -51.01 -28.91 6.32
N LYS A 50 -51.46 -28.30 5.22
CA LYS A 50 -52.88 -28.20 4.79
C LYS A 50 -53.07 -27.19 3.65
N ARG A 51 -53.75 -27.67 2.61
CA ARG A 51 -54.33 -26.94 1.47
C ARG A 51 -55.39 -25.93 1.91
N LYS A 52 -55.57 -24.87 1.12
CA LYS A 52 -56.88 -24.51 0.52
C LYS A 52 -56.67 -23.53 -0.66
N ASN A 53 -57.19 -23.94 -1.82
CA ASN A 53 -57.47 -23.10 -3.00
C ASN A 53 -58.74 -22.26 -2.74
N LEU A 54 -58.89 -21.14 -3.46
CA LEU A 54 -60.00 -20.85 -4.39
C LEU A 54 -59.84 -19.40 -4.94
N TRP A 55 -59.70 -19.22 -6.26
CA TRP A 55 -60.72 -18.72 -7.23
C TRP A 55 -60.84 -17.17 -7.28
N THR A 56 -60.38 -16.46 -8.31
CA THR A 56 -60.86 -16.24 -9.71
C THR A 56 -61.92 -15.14 -9.88
N GLY A 57 -61.71 -14.32 -10.94
CA GLY A 57 -62.68 -13.43 -11.61
C GLY A 57 -62.62 -11.98 -11.14
N GLY A 58 -62.47 -10.94 -11.97
CA GLY A 58 -62.47 -10.81 -13.43
C GLY A 58 -63.37 -9.64 -13.87
N LEU A 59 -62.81 -8.70 -14.67
CA LEU A 59 -63.48 -7.80 -15.66
C LEU A 59 -64.49 -6.74 -15.13
N HIS A 60 -64.74 -5.55 -15.71
CA HIS A 60 -64.21 -4.76 -16.84
C HIS A 60 -64.81 -3.32 -16.77
N ARG A 61 -64.09 -2.34 -17.34
CA ARG A 61 -64.49 -1.12 -18.10
C ARG A 61 -65.61 -0.16 -17.62
N ILE A 62 -65.36 1.14 -17.78
CA ILE A 62 -66.09 2.07 -18.69
C ILE A 62 -65.24 3.35 -18.91
N CYS A 63 -65.21 3.82 -20.17
CA CYS A 63 -64.61 5.07 -20.66
C CYS A 63 -65.62 6.24 -20.61
N ALA A 64 -65.15 7.49 -20.51
CA ALA A 64 -65.21 8.52 -21.58
C ALA A 64 -65.36 10.00 -21.12
N LYS A 65 -64.73 10.89 -21.92
CA LYS A 65 -64.99 12.33 -22.21
C LYS A 65 -64.41 13.46 -21.31
N GLY A 66 -63.53 14.29 -21.91
CA GLY A 66 -63.03 15.61 -21.41
C GLY A 66 -63.92 16.79 -21.88
N PRO A 67 -63.40 17.98 -22.29
CA PRO A 67 -62.18 18.74 -21.94
C PRO A 67 -62.46 20.28 -21.69
N LEU A 68 -61.38 21.08 -21.61
CA LEU A 68 -61.24 22.55 -21.85
C LEU A 68 -61.22 23.54 -20.66
N ARG A 69 -60.14 24.34 -20.63
CA ARG A 69 -59.87 25.53 -19.79
C ARG A 69 -59.58 26.72 -20.70
N VAL A 70 -59.95 27.92 -20.26
CA VAL A 70 -59.76 29.23 -20.90
C VAL A 70 -58.78 30.11 -20.08
N HIS A 71 -57.92 30.85 -20.81
CA HIS A 71 -57.09 32.07 -20.56
C HIS A 71 -56.81 32.58 -19.12
N THR A 72 -55.67 33.17 -18.71
CA THR A 72 -54.79 34.20 -19.33
C THR A 72 -53.44 34.35 -18.60
N LEU A 73 -52.40 34.71 -19.37
CA LEU A 73 -51.20 35.55 -19.12
C LEU A 73 -50.63 35.81 -17.70
N ARG A 74 -49.35 35.41 -17.50
CA ARG A 74 -48.31 36.29 -16.89
C ARG A 74 -46.88 35.87 -17.28
N ARG A 75 -46.05 36.89 -17.51
CA ARG A 75 -44.64 36.96 -17.96
C ARG A 75 -43.70 35.83 -17.48
N ARG A 76 -42.85 35.33 -18.38
CA ARG A 76 -41.62 34.58 -18.03
C ARG A 76 -40.49 34.87 -19.03
N GLU A 77 -39.33 35.20 -18.49
CA GLU A 77 -38.07 35.47 -19.21
C GLU A 77 -37.66 34.34 -20.14
N LYS A 78 -37.20 34.69 -21.34
CA LYS A 78 -36.60 33.77 -22.32
C LYS A 78 -35.21 33.32 -21.85
N ARG A 79 -35.09 32.10 -21.32
CA ARG A 79 -33.84 31.33 -21.37
C ARG A 79 -33.65 30.81 -22.81
N MET A 80 -32.62 31.30 -23.50
CA MET A 80 -32.15 30.70 -24.76
C MET A 80 -31.71 29.25 -24.52
N ASN A 81 -32.33 28.32 -25.26
CA ASN A 81 -32.01 26.90 -25.22
C ASN A 81 -30.69 26.60 -25.95
N LYS A 82 -29.85 25.80 -25.30
CA LYS A 82 -28.45 25.44 -25.61
C LYS A 82 -28.30 24.42 -26.76
N PHE A 83 -29.27 24.31 -27.67
CA PHE A 83 -29.36 23.19 -28.63
C PHE A 83 -29.23 23.56 -30.11
N THR A 84 -29.23 24.85 -30.49
CA THR A 84 -29.11 25.27 -31.90
C THR A 84 -27.67 25.43 -32.41
N PHE A 85 -26.66 25.42 -31.54
CA PHE A 85 -25.25 25.54 -31.97
C PHE A 85 -24.65 24.19 -32.45
N LEU A 86 -25.11 23.06 -31.89
CA LEU A 86 -24.55 21.74 -32.23
C LEU A 86 -24.86 21.28 -33.66
N HIS A 87 -25.92 21.81 -34.28
CA HIS A 87 -26.33 21.42 -35.63
C HIS A 87 -25.49 22.10 -36.73
N ALA A 88 -25.01 23.33 -36.47
CA ALA A 88 -24.17 24.07 -37.42
C ALA A 88 -22.74 23.49 -37.52
N VAL A 89 -22.20 22.94 -36.42
CA VAL A 89 -20.83 22.39 -36.38
C VAL A 89 -20.74 21.01 -37.05
N LYS A 90 -21.82 20.21 -37.05
CA LYS A 90 -21.85 18.89 -37.71
C LYS A 90 -21.83 18.98 -39.24
N GLY A 91 -22.42 20.02 -39.83
CA GLY A 91 -22.50 20.20 -41.29
C GLY A 91 -21.15 20.49 -41.95
N SER A 92 -20.26 21.23 -41.28
CA SER A 92 -18.95 21.59 -41.84
C SER A 92 -17.91 20.47 -41.77
N TYR A 93 -18.06 19.50 -40.85
CA TYR A 93 -17.10 18.39 -40.70
C TYR A 93 -17.29 17.27 -41.73
N ALA A 94 -18.52 17.05 -42.22
CA ALA A 94 -18.83 16.00 -43.18
C ALA A 94 -18.28 16.28 -44.60
N LYS A 95 -18.00 17.55 -44.93
CA LYS A 95 -17.47 17.96 -46.25
C LYS A 95 -15.96 17.79 -46.37
N MET A 96 -15.24 17.64 -45.25
CA MET A 96 -13.78 17.60 -45.20
C MET A 96 -13.19 16.18 -45.28
N ILE A 97 -14.01 15.12 -45.12
CA ILE A 97 -13.56 13.72 -45.04
C ILE A 97 -13.68 12.96 -46.38
N ARG A 98 -14.31 13.53 -47.41
CA ARG A 98 -14.33 12.92 -48.76
C ARG A 98 -13.11 13.33 -49.57
N ARG A 99 -11.97 12.68 -49.33
CA ARG A 99 -10.96 12.42 -50.37
C ARG A 99 -9.96 11.38 -49.85
N SER A 100 -9.65 10.44 -50.74
CA SER A 100 -8.61 9.39 -50.68
C SER A 100 -8.82 8.17 -49.76
N ASN A 101 -9.08 7.03 -50.43
CA ASN A 101 -8.64 5.66 -50.14
C ASN A 101 -8.29 5.03 -51.52
N PRO A 102 -7.52 3.93 -51.65
CA PRO A 102 -6.95 3.04 -50.62
C PRO A 102 -5.48 2.60 -50.86
N CYS A 103 -4.80 2.09 -49.82
CA CYS A 103 -3.89 0.94 -49.91
C CYS A 103 -3.69 0.31 -48.52
N GLU A 104 -3.57 -1.02 -48.46
CA GLU A 104 -3.63 -1.86 -47.25
C GLU A 104 -2.39 -1.76 -46.35
N GLU A 105 -2.58 -1.48 -45.06
CA GLU A 105 -1.53 -1.59 -44.01
C GLU A 105 -2.12 -2.11 -42.68
N ASN A 106 -1.33 -2.93 -41.97
CA ASN A 106 -1.72 -3.75 -40.81
C ASN A 106 -2.02 -2.96 -39.51
N ALA A 107 -2.91 -3.52 -38.69
CA ALA A 107 -3.49 -2.90 -37.49
C ALA A 107 -2.48 -2.56 -36.36
N ALA A 108 -1.32 -3.20 -36.31
CA ALA A 108 -0.29 -2.95 -35.29
C ALA A 108 0.44 -1.60 -35.49
N GLN A 109 0.59 -1.13 -36.74
CA GLN A 109 1.22 0.16 -37.05
C GLN A 109 0.30 1.36 -36.77
N LYS A 110 -1.03 1.14 -36.77
CA LYS A 110 -2.03 2.18 -36.46
C LYS A 110 -1.98 2.63 -34.98
N HIS A 111 -1.66 1.73 -34.06
CA HIS A 111 -1.52 2.06 -32.64
C HIS A 111 -0.27 2.90 -32.34
N TYR A 112 0.82 2.68 -33.10
CA TYR A 112 2.07 3.42 -32.94
C TYR A 112 1.96 4.87 -33.44
N ARG A 113 1.32 5.13 -34.59
CA ARG A 113 1.21 6.50 -35.15
C ARG A 113 0.36 7.46 -34.31
N HIS A 114 -0.66 6.97 -33.59
CA HIS A 114 -1.47 7.84 -32.72
C HIS A 114 -0.72 8.33 -31.47
N TYR A 115 0.29 7.58 -31.00
CA TYR A 115 1.16 7.99 -29.89
C TYR A 115 2.34 8.86 -30.35
N SER A 116 2.79 8.74 -31.61
CA SER A 116 3.85 9.60 -32.17
C SER A 116 3.40 11.04 -32.44
N ILE A 117 2.09 11.28 -32.66
CA ILE A 117 1.56 12.62 -32.97
C ILE A 117 1.51 13.53 -31.72
N VAL A 118 1.50 12.96 -30.52
CA VAL A 118 1.65 13.73 -29.27
C VAL A 118 3.12 14.09 -28.98
N LEU A 119 4.08 13.47 -29.69
CA LEU A 119 5.53 13.66 -29.50
C LEU A 119 6.21 14.51 -30.59
N GLN A 120 5.46 15.23 -31.42
CA GLN A 120 6.01 16.28 -32.29
C GLN A 120 5.49 17.68 -31.91
N ILE A 121 5.74 18.10 -30.67
CA ILE A 121 5.88 19.52 -30.39
C ILE A 121 7.22 19.94 -30.97
N LYS A 122 7.20 20.52 -32.18
CA LYS A 122 8.35 21.22 -32.75
C LYS A 122 8.91 22.17 -31.70
N LYS A 123 10.19 21.99 -31.33
CA LYS A 123 11.00 22.97 -30.61
C LYS A 123 10.87 24.32 -31.32
N ARG A 124 10.02 25.19 -30.81
CA ARG A 124 10.09 26.64 -31.06
C ARG A 124 10.55 27.28 -29.76
N PRO A 125 11.59 28.13 -29.77
CA PRO A 125 12.04 28.80 -28.56
C PRO A 125 10.98 29.84 -28.22
N CYS A 126 10.10 29.52 -27.28
CA CYS A 126 9.16 30.49 -26.74
C CYS A 126 9.85 31.20 -25.56
N SER A 127 10.45 32.35 -25.85
CA SER A 127 11.03 33.29 -24.91
C SER A 127 9.93 34.01 -24.09
N ARG A 128 9.23 33.26 -23.24
CA ARG A 128 8.53 33.77 -22.05
C ARG A 128 8.03 32.58 -21.22
N MET A 129 8.94 31.96 -20.48
CA MET A 129 8.58 31.02 -19.41
C MET A 129 7.82 31.79 -18.33
N TYR A 130 6.52 31.56 -18.24
CA TYR A 130 5.78 31.86 -17.02
C TYR A 130 6.31 30.90 -15.95
N GLN A 131 7.00 31.42 -14.92
CA GLN A 131 7.28 30.66 -13.71
C GLN A 131 5.93 30.22 -13.12
N VAL A 132 5.63 28.92 -13.24
CA VAL A 132 4.47 28.34 -12.58
C VAL A 132 4.86 28.18 -11.11
N ASN A 133 4.46 29.14 -10.27
CA ASN A 133 4.47 28.95 -8.81
C ASN A 133 3.84 27.58 -8.50
N SER A 134 4.52 26.76 -7.69
CA SER A 134 4.10 25.36 -7.46
C SER A 134 2.64 25.33 -6.99
N ILE A 135 1.79 24.62 -7.75
CA ILE A 135 0.34 24.55 -7.49
C ILE A 135 0.04 23.87 -6.14
N PHE A 136 1.01 23.17 -5.58
CA PHE A 136 0.99 22.57 -4.25
C PHE A 136 2.09 23.20 -3.39
N ASP A 137 1.69 23.62 -2.21
CA ASP A 137 2.58 23.96 -1.10
C ASP A 137 2.36 22.93 0.01
N TYR A 138 3.43 22.58 0.71
CA TYR A 138 3.41 21.65 1.84
C TYR A 138 3.84 22.41 3.10
N PRO A 139 2.95 23.24 3.67
CA PRO A 139 3.32 24.16 4.73
C PRO A 139 3.81 23.43 5.98
N GLY A 140 5.02 23.77 6.42
CA GLY A 140 5.66 23.13 7.57
C GLY A 140 6.40 21.83 7.24
N PHE A 141 6.45 21.44 5.96
CA PHE A 141 7.25 20.32 5.49
C PHE A 141 8.45 20.81 4.67
N GLY A 142 9.56 20.10 4.77
CA GLY A 142 10.76 20.37 3.98
C GLY A 142 11.70 19.17 3.97
N PHE A 143 12.55 19.08 2.96
CA PHE A 143 13.63 18.10 2.93
C PHE A 143 14.93 18.80 2.57
N THR A 144 15.94 18.64 3.43
CA THR A 144 17.26 19.23 3.24
C THR A 144 18.28 18.11 3.23
N VAL A 145 19.04 17.99 2.13
CA VAL A 145 20.19 17.09 2.06
C VAL A 145 21.38 17.79 2.72
N LEU A 146 21.98 17.15 3.71
CA LEU A 146 23.11 17.66 4.49
C LEU A 146 24.46 17.18 3.94
N LYS A 147 24.52 15.92 3.48
CA LYS A 147 25.72 15.31 2.93
C LYS A 147 25.32 14.25 1.91
N GLU A 148 26.06 14.16 0.81
CA GLU A 148 26.00 13.03 -0.13
C GLU A 148 27.40 12.39 -0.20
N SER A 149 27.45 11.09 -0.45
CA SER A 149 28.72 10.39 -0.67
C SER A 149 29.33 10.81 -2.01
N HIS A 150 30.65 10.98 -2.03
CA HIS A 150 31.43 11.26 -3.25
C HIS A 150 32.15 10.01 -3.77
N GLN A 151 31.96 8.86 -3.13
CA GLN A 151 32.55 7.60 -3.59
C GLN A 151 31.83 7.11 -4.85
N GLU A 152 32.60 6.65 -5.83
CA GLU A 152 32.07 6.13 -7.09
C GLU A 152 31.09 4.96 -6.84
N GLY A 153 29.91 5.02 -7.45
CA GLY A 153 28.85 4.02 -7.28
C GLY A 153 28.11 4.05 -5.94
N ASN A 154 28.45 4.97 -5.02
CA ASN A 154 27.76 5.14 -3.75
C ASN A 154 27.03 6.49 -3.72
N HIS A 155 25.70 6.43 -3.79
CA HIS A 155 24.80 7.58 -3.79
C HIS A 155 24.14 7.79 -2.43
N SER A 156 24.71 7.24 -1.36
CA SER A 156 24.17 7.43 -0.01
C SER A 156 24.20 8.89 0.41
N ARG A 157 23.19 9.29 1.17
CA ARG A 157 23.01 10.67 1.61
C ARG A 157 22.38 10.76 2.99
N ILE A 158 22.72 11.84 3.68
CA ILE A 158 22.13 12.26 4.94
C ILE A 158 21.28 13.48 4.65
N GLY A 159 20.05 13.48 5.17
CA GLY A 159 19.17 14.63 5.10
C GLY A 159 18.25 14.73 6.30
N ILE A 160 17.54 15.83 6.41
CA ILE A 160 16.51 16.07 7.42
C ILE A 160 15.18 16.30 6.70
N ILE A 161 14.18 15.49 7.04
CA ILE A 161 12.79 15.74 6.68
C ILE A 161 12.16 16.52 7.85
N LYS A 162 11.80 17.77 7.60
CA LYS A 162 11.08 18.62 8.55
C LYS A 162 9.58 18.38 8.44
N THR A 163 8.90 18.29 9.57
CA THR A 163 7.44 18.19 9.65
C THR A 163 6.90 19.08 10.78
N PRO A 164 5.59 19.35 10.84
CA PRO A 164 4.98 20.04 11.98
C PRO A 164 5.12 19.31 13.32
N ARG A 165 5.42 18.00 13.33
CA ARG A 165 5.47 17.15 14.54
C ARG A 165 6.88 16.68 14.92
N GLY A 166 7.90 17.21 14.26
CA GLY A 166 9.30 16.89 14.53
C GLY A 166 10.10 16.65 13.26
N GLU A 167 11.40 16.49 13.46
CA GLU A 167 12.36 16.24 12.39
C GLU A 167 12.69 14.75 12.30
N ILE A 168 12.96 14.29 11.08
CA ILE A 168 13.34 12.91 10.78
C ILE A 168 14.70 12.96 10.10
N GLU A 169 15.70 12.37 10.74
CA GLU A 169 17.02 12.21 10.16
C GLU A 169 17.02 11.03 9.19
N THR A 170 17.60 11.22 8.01
CA THR A 170 17.68 10.19 6.96
C THR A 170 19.13 9.74 6.76
N PRO A 171 19.40 8.44 6.49
CA PRO A 171 18.41 7.37 6.35
C PRO A 171 17.66 7.00 7.65
N ASN A 172 16.37 6.66 7.53
CA ASN A 172 15.50 6.30 8.66
C ASN A 172 14.69 5.01 8.44
N PHE A 173 14.20 4.42 9.54
CA PHE A 173 13.38 3.21 9.53
C PHE A 173 12.06 3.41 10.26
N LEU A 174 10.96 3.17 9.55
CA LEU A 174 9.59 3.34 10.03
C LEU A 174 9.06 2.00 10.54
N PHE A 175 8.75 1.94 11.83
CA PHE A 175 8.10 0.76 12.42
C PHE A 175 6.61 0.76 12.11
N CYS A 176 6.08 -0.39 11.68
CA CYS A 176 4.66 -0.52 11.36
C CYS A 176 3.79 -0.68 12.63
N ALA A 177 3.07 0.37 13.00
CA ALA A 177 2.01 0.41 14.01
C ALA A 177 0.66 -0.07 13.43
N THR A 178 0.61 -1.34 12.99
CA THR A 178 -0.59 -1.93 12.39
C THR A 178 -1.82 -1.81 13.30
N LYS A 179 -2.96 -1.31 12.76
CA LYS A 179 -4.19 -1.02 13.51
C LYS A 179 -4.05 0.08 14.57
N GLY A 180 -3.13 1.02 14.37
CA GLY A 180 -2.91 2.11 15.32
C GLY A 180 -2.30 1.61 16.63
N CYS A 181 -1.42 0.61 16.55
CA CYS A 181 -0.82 0.01 17.72
C CYS A 181 0.56 -0.56 17.37
N MET A 182 1.55 -0.21 18.19
CA MET A 182 2.84 -0.89 18.19
C MET A 182 2.66 -2.27 18.85
N LYS A 183 2.63 -3.31 18.01
CA LYS A 183 2.29 -4.66 18.48
C LYS A 183 3.26 -5.12 19.57
N SER A 184 2.67 -5.56 20.69
CA SER A 184 3.36 -6.09 21.86
C SER A 184 4.18 -5.09 22.67
N THR A 185 4.20 -3.79 22.37
CA THR A 185 4.97 -2.85 23.20
C THR A 185 4.21 -1.54 23.41
N PRO A 186 4.21 -0.99 24.64
CA PRO A 186 3.73 0.37 24.88
C PRO A 186 4.54 1.39 24.06
N ILE A 187 3.86 2.43 23.60
CA ILE A 187 4.46 3.43 22.70
C ILE A 187 5.62 4.21 23.35
N ASN A 188 5.63 4.36 24.68
CA ASN A 188 6.70 5.06 25.41
C ASN A 188 8.06 4.38 25.18
N PHE A 189 8.15 3.05 25.24
CA PHE A 189 9.41 2.36 24.97
C PHE A 189 9.90 2.52 23.53
N VAL A 190 8.97 2.70 22.57
CA VAL A 190 9.31 2.99 21.17
C VAL A 190 9.90 4.39 21.05
N LYS A 191 9.36 5.36 21.81
CA LYS A 191 9.90 6.72 21.93
C LYS A 191 11.27 6.73 22.62
N ASP A 192 11.42 6.02 23.74
CA ASP A 192 12.67 5.93 24.50
C ASP A 192 13.80 5.28 23.67
N SER A 193 13.42 4.42 22.71
CA SER A 193 14.34 3.85 21.72
C SER A 193 14.77 4.84 20.63
N LYS A 194 14.46 6.14 20.75
CA LYS A 194 14.74 7.22 19.78
C LYS A 194 14.04 7.05 18.41
N THR A 195 12.90 6.37 18.36
CA THR A 195 12.12 6.30 17.11
C THR A 195 11.63 7.70 16.73
N GLN A 196 11.84 8.11 15.48
CA GLN A 196 11.45 9.44 15.00
C GLN A 196 10.12 9.43 14.24
N ILE A 197 9.78 8.33 13.55
CA ILE A 197 8.57 8.22 12.74
C ILE A 197 8.05 6.78 12.76
N ILE A 198 6.72 6.62 12.66
CA ILE A 198 6.06 5.32 12.53
C ILE A 198 5.16 5.27 11.30
N LEU A 199 4.88 4.05 10.84
CA LEU A 199 3.96 3.80 9.75
C LEU A 199 2.67 3.17 10.28
N SER A 200 1.50 3.68 9.87
CA SER A 200 0.20 3.05 10.15
C SER A 200 -0.49 2.60 8.87
N ASN A 201 -1.02 1.38 8.88
CA ASN A 201 -1.65 0.81 7.70
C ASN A 201 -3.10 1.26 7.57
N THR A 202 -3.41 2.01 6.52
CA THR A 202 -4.75 2.58 6.26
C THR A 202 -5.77 1.48 6.04
N PHE A 203 -5.45 0.41 5.31
CA PHE A 203 -6.41 -0.68 5.04
C PHE A 203 -6.99 -1.31 6.31
N HIS A 204 -6.14 -1.53 7.32
CA HIS A 204 -6.59 -2.10 8.58
C HIS A 204 -7.49 -1.12 9.36
N LEU A 205 -7.17 0.17 9.31
CA LEU A 205 -7.92 1.23 9.98
C LEU A 205 -9.21 1.60 9.25
N LEU A 206 -9.28 1.38 7.92
CA LEU A 206 -10.50 1.47 7.11
C LEU A 206 -11.55 0.44 7.55
N ILE A 207 -11.11 -0.75 7.96
CA ILE A 207 -11.99 -1.83 8.41
C ILE A 207 -12.37 -1.64 9.89
N HIS A 208 -11.38 -1.41 10.75
CA HIS A 208 -11.63 -1.25 12.19
C HIS A 208 -10.52 -0.41 12.86
N PRO A 209 -10.84 0.60 13.68
CA PRO A 209 -12.19 1.04 14.09
C PRO A 209 -12.89 2.00 13.12
N LYS A 210 -12.37 2.19 11.89
CA LYS A 210 -12.78 3.17 10.86
C LYS A 210 -12.19 4.57 11.09
N PRO A 211 -11.83 5.31 10.01
CA PRO A 211 -11.16 6.60 10.14
C PRO A 211 -12.00 7.68 10.85
N HIS A 212 -13.31 7.71 10.63
CA HIS A 212 -14.18 8.69 11.28
C HIS A 212 -14.25 8.51 12.81
N VAL A 213 -14.13 7.27 13.30
CA VAL A 213 -14.07 7.00 14.74
C VAL A 213 -12.77 7.54 15.31
N ILE A 214 -11.64 7.27 14.66
CA ILE A 214 -10.32 7.79 15.08
C ILE A 214 -10.29 9.31 15.04
N PHE A 215 -10.87 9.92 14.00
CA PHE A 215 -11.02 11.36 13.89
C PHE A 215 -11.76 11.93 15.10
N GLN A 216 -12.93 11.38 15.44
CA GLN A 216 -13.70 11.83 16.59
C GLN A 216 -12.95 11.65 17.92
N LEU A 217 -12.18 10.57 18.07
CA LEU A 217 -11.40 10.27 19.28
C LEU A 217 -10.13 11.12 19.44
N GLY A 218 -9.69 11.85 18.43
CA GLY A 218 -8.42 12.58 18.57
C GLY A 218 -7.58 12.73 17.32
N GLY A 219 -7.88 12.00 16.25
CA GLY A 219 -6.88 11.66 15.26
C GLY A 219 -5.92 10.58 15.80
N LEU A 220 -5.15 10.00 14.90
CA LEU A 220 -4.33 8.82 15.17
C LEU A 220 -3.23 9.11 16.20
N HIS A 221 -2.63 10.30 16.18
CA HIS A 221 -1.65 10.73 17.19
C HIS A 221 -2.16 10.60 18.62
N ARG A 222 -3.31 11.22 18.92
CA ARG A 222 -3.93 11.15 20.25
C ARG A 222 -4.45 9.74 20.55
N PHE A 223 -5.02 9.05 19.57
CA PHE A 223 -5.53 7.68 19.74
C PHE A 223 -4.44 6.69 20.18
N MET A 224 -3.22 6.83 19.68
CA MET A 224 -2.09 5.96 20.00
C MET A 224 -1.15 6.51 21.07
N ASN A 225 -1.39 7.75 21.53
CA ASN A 225 -0.45 8.53 22.33
C ASN A 225 0.95 8.68 21.66
N TRP A 226 0.99 8.92 20.35
CA TRP A 226 2.21 9.18 19.59
C TRP A 226 2.25 10.63 19.10
N GLN A 227 3.22 11.40 19.59
CA GLN A 227 3.35 12.83 19.28
C GLN A 227 4.29 13.13 18.11
N GLY A 228 5.07 12.13 17.65
CA GLY A 228 5.95 12.28 16.50
C GLY A 228 5.22 12.13 15.16
N PRO A 229 5.95 12.26 14.05
CA PRO A 229 5.43 12.03 12.70
C PRO A 229 4.82 10.64 12.48
N ILE A 230 3.77 10.57 11.67
CA ILE A 230 3.14 9.33 11.18
C ILE A 230 3.06 9.36 9.65
N LEU A 231 3.52 8.28 9.01
CA LEU A 231 3.18 7.97 7.63
C LEU A 231 2.03 6.97 7.57
N THR A 232 1.06 7.21 6.71
CA THR A 232 0.03 6.23 6.36
C THR A 232 0.22 5.72 4.94
N ASP A 233 0.15 4.40 4.76
CA ASP A 233 0.05 3.85 3.40
C ASP A 233 -1.32 4.14 2.77
N SER A 234 -1.47 3.87 1.48
CA SER A 234 -2.73 4.09 0.77
C SER A 234 -3.82 3.05 1.07
N GLY A 235 -3.43 1.93 1.69
CA GLY A 235 -4.23 0.72 1.86
C GLY A 235 -4.30 -0.20 0.63
N GLY A 236 -3.82 0.25 -0.54
CA GLY A 236 -3.81 -0.55 -1.76
C GLY A 236 -2.97 -1.82 -1.58
N TYR A 237 -1.71 -1.65 -1.16
CA TYR A 237 -0.79 -2.76 -0.99
C TYR A 237 -1.34 -3.92 -0.14
N GLN A 238 -1.89 -3.67 1.05
CA GLN A 238 -2.44 -4.71 1.92
C GLN A 238 -3.63 -5.42 1.27
N LEU A 239 -4.46 -4.68 0.55
CA LEU A 239 -5.60 -5.24 -0.16
C LEU A 239 -5.13 -6.24 -1.24
N PHE A 240 -4.08 -5.89 -2.00
CA PHE A 240 -3.49 -6.81 -3.00
C PHE A 240 -2.70 -7.94 -2.36
N SER A 241 -1.92 -7.65 -1.31
CA SER A 241 -0.99 -8.60 -0.72
C SER A 241 -1.66 -9.69 0.13
N MET A 242 -2.88 -9.44 0.63
CA MET A 242 -3.71 -10.44 1.31
C MET A 242 -4.51 -11.29 0.33
N THR A 243 -4.78 -10.80 -0.88
CA THR A 243 -5.45 -11.56 -1.95
C THR A 243 -4.44 -12.43 -2.70
N PHE A 244 -3.37 -11.80 -3.18
CA PHE A 244 -2.26 -12.43 -3.88
C PHE A 244 -1.14 -12.63 -2.87
N GLY A 245 -1.20 -13.72 -2.09
CA GLY A 245 -0.21 -14.02 -1.04
C GLY A 245 1.26 -13.95 -1.50
N SER A 246 1.50 -14.16 -2.80
CA SER A 246 2.76 -13.95 -3.51
C SER A 246 3.33 -12.54 -3.35
N VAL A 247 2.51 -11.49 -3.46
CA VAL A 247 2.95 -10.08 -3.32
C VAL A 247 3.55 -9.82 -1.94
N SER A 248 2.92 -10.37 -0.88
CA SER A 248 3.45 -10.28 0.48
C SER A 248 4.79 -11.01 0.62
N ASP A 249 4.90 -12.19 0.05
CA ASP A 249 6.13 -13.02 0.10
C ASP A 249 7.26 -12.41 -0.73
N GLU A 250 6.95 -11.76 -1.86
CA GLU A 250 7.90 -11.05 -2.73
C GLU A 250 8.61 -9.90 -2.03
N ILE A 251 7.89 -9.13 -1.23
CA ILE A 251 8.43 -7.96 -0.53
C ILE A 251 9.03 -8.34 0.83
N LYS A 252 8.43 -9.30 1.56
CA LYS A 252 8.87 -9.69 2.91
C LYS A 252 9.83 -10.90 2.94
N ARG A 253 10.23 -11.44 1.79
CA ARG A 253 10.85 -12.76 1.56
C ARG A 253 11.44 -13.45 2.79
N LYS A 254 10.89 -14.63 3.11
CA LYS A 254 11.54 -15.62 3.99
C LYS A 254 12.66 -16.30 3.23
N SER A 255 13.87 -16.37 3.81
CA SER A 255 14.94 -17.23 3.31
C SER A 255 14.46 -18.69 3.27
N LYS A 256 14.09 -19.24 2.12
CA LYS A 256 13.93 -20.70 1.98
C LYS A 256 15.31 -21.29 1.69
N GLY A 257 15.85 -22.00 2.67
CA GLY A 257 16.91 -22.98 2.42
C GLY A 257 16.35 -24.13 1.59
N SER A 258 17.17 -24.64 0.69
CA SER A 258 16.89 -25.77 -0.19
C SER A 258 16.34 -26.98 0.57
N ILE A 259 15.19 -27.50 0.13
CA ILE A 259 14.94 -28.95 0.14
C ILE A 259 14.40 -29.27 -1.25
N GLY A 260 15.27 -29.85 -2.08
CA GLY A 260 14.88 -30.55 -3.29
C GLY A 260 14.31 -31.92 -2.92
N GLY A 261 13.34 -32.37 -3.70
CA GLY A 261 12.67 -33.66 -3.53
C GLY A 261 11.56 -33.78 -4.56
N ILE A 262 11.89 -34.45 -5.65
CA ILE A 262 11.18 -34.62 -6.91
C ILE A 262 9.77 -35.23 -6.74
N GLY A 263 8.83 -34.79 -7.59
CA GLY A 263 7.48 -35.33 -7.67
C GLY A 263 7.37 -36.61 -8.49
N GLY A 264 6.31 -37.38 -8.24
CA GLY A 264 5.93 -38.55 -9.02
C GLY A 264 4.56 -39.09 -8.58
N THR A 265 3.52 -38.61 -9.26
CA THR A 265 2.29 -39.31 -9.71
C THR A 265 1.75 -40.56 -8.97
N GLY A 266 0.46 -40.50 -8.63
CA GLY A 266 -0.52 -41.51 -9.09
C GLY A 266 -0.98 -42.61 -8.12
N GLY A 267 -2.22 -42.48 -7.64
CA GLY A 267 -3.27 -43.53 -7.70
C GLY A 267 -3.19 -44.81 -6.84
N GLY A 268 -4.16 -44.93 -5.92
CA GLY A 268 -5.05 -46.12 -5.82
C GLY A 268 -4.60 -47.36 -5.04
N GLY A 269 -5.51 -47.88 -4.20
CA GLY A 269 -5.45 -49.20 -3.52
C GLY A 269 -4.76 -49.13 -2.16
N GLY A 270 -5.26 -49.69 -1.05
CA GLY A 270 -6.17 -50.81 -0.86
C GLY A 270 -5.52 -51.76 0.16
N THR A 271 -6.26 -52.07 1.24
CA THR A 271 -6.18 -53.28 2.10
C THR A 271 -4.98 -53.55 3.03
N GLY A 272 -5.35 -53.94 4.27
CA GLY A 272 -4.67 -54.94 5.12
C GLY A 272 -3.45 -54.44 5.90
N GLY A 273 -3.24 -54.74 7.18
CA GLY A 273 -3.84 -55.72 8.09
C GLY A 273 -2.75 -56.21 9.06
N GLY A 274 -3.12 -56.40 10.33
CA GLY A 274 -2.36 -57.15 11.35
C GLY A 274 -1.12 -56.43 11.92
N GLY A 275 -0.79 -56.51 13.21
CA GLY A 275 -1.29 -57.33 14.30
C GLY A 275 -0.30 -57.25 15.47
N GLY A 276 -0.73 -57.63 16.67
CA GLY A 276 0.11 -57.86 17.85
C GLY A 276 -0.24 -56.95 19.04
N THR A 277 -1.31 -57.19 19.81
CA THR A 277 -1.56 -58.19 20.88
C THR A 277 -0.84 -57.98 22.22
N GLY A 278 -1.64 -57.99 23.30
CA GLY A 278 -1.26 -58.24 24.69
C GLY A 278 -1.41 -56.98 25.56
N GLY A 279 -2.32 -56.84 26.52
CA GLY A 279 -3.14 -57.80 27.27
C GLY A 279 -3.00 -57.47 28.76
N GLY A 280 -4.10 -57.21 29.47
CA GLY A 280 -4.09 -57.03 30.92
C GLY A 280 -5.19 -56.09 31.43
N GLY A 281 -6.35 -56.65 31.74
CA GLY A 281 -7.48 -55.94 32.33
C GLY A 281 -7.35 -55.68 33.83
N GLY A 282 -8.08 -54.68 34.32
CA GLY A 282 -8.26 -54.37 35.72
C GLY A 282 -9.38 -53.33 35.88
N THR A 283 -10.47 -53.78 36.48
CA THR A 283 -11.76 -53.10 36.70
C THR A 283 -11.66 -51.90 37.64
N GLY A 284 -12.45 -50.84 37.37
CA GLY A 284 -12.66 -49.74 38.31
C GLY A 284 -13.74 -48.78 37.80
N GLY A 285 -14.99 -49.05 38.15
CA GLY A 285 -16.11 -48.15 37.91
C GLY A 285 -16.04 -46.92 38.80
N GLY A 286 -16.18 -45.74 38.20
CA GLY A 286 -16.27 -44.46 38.90
C GLY A 286 -16.92 -43.44 37.98
N GLY A 287 -18.25 -43.34 38.07
CA GLY A 287 -19.01 -42.33 37.37
C GLY A 287 -18.70 -40.95 37.94
N SER A 288 -18.27 -40.03 37.09
CA SER A 288 -18.32 -38.59 37.37
C SER A 288 -18.80 -37.87 36.11
N ALA A 289 -19.96 -37.22 36.25
CA ALA A 289 -20.61 -36.45 35.21
C ALA A 289 -19.80 -35.19 34.90
N GLY A 290 -18.93 -35.28 33.89
CA GLY A 290 -18.24 -34.14 33.31
C GLY A 290 -19.14 -33.36 32.35
N SER A 291 -19.67 -32.23 32.81
CA SER A 291 -20.36 -31.24 31.99
C SER A 291 -19.43 -30.76 30.87
N LYS A 292 -19.76 -31.09 29.61
CA LYS A 292 -19.02 -30.62 28.43
C LYS A 292 -19.28 -29.12 28.25
N VAL A 293 -18.35 -28.30 28.73
CA VAL A 293 -18.24 -26.89 28.36
C VAL A 293 -18.06 -26.84 26.84
N ALA A 294 -19.10 -26.42 26.13
CA ALA A 294 -19.04 -26.14 24.70
C ALA A 294 -18.03 -25.01 24.48
N THR A 295 -16.85 -25.37 23.98
CA THR A 295 -15.86 -24.40 23.52
C THR A 295 -16.47 -23.64 22.34
N PHE A 296 -16.80 -22.37 22.57
CA PHE A 296 -17.18 -21.46 21.51
C PHE A 296 -15.98 -21.29 20.57
N VAL A 297 -15.96 -22.08 19.51
CA VAL A 297 -15.02 -21.90 18.39
C VAL A 297 -15.62 -20.79 17.53
N PRO A 298 -15.03 -19.59 17.48
CA PRO A 298 -15.51 -18.56 16.57
C PRO A 298 -15.44 -19.12 15.15
N PRO A 299 -16.45 -18.87 14.30
CA PRO A 299 -16.48 -19.41 12.96
C PRO A 299 -15.22 -18.96 12.22
N LYS A 300 -14.38 -19.92 11.80
CA LYS A 300 -13.27 -19.64 10.90
C LYS A 300 -13.86 -19.11 9.61
N CYS A 301 -13.67 -17.82 9.36
CA CYS A 301 -14.07 -17.19 8.11
C CYS A 301 -13.40 -17.93 6.94
N PRO A 302 -14.15 -18.35 5.91
CA PRO A 302 -13.55 -18.92 4.71
C PRO A 302 -12.56 -17.90 4.13
N ARG A 303 -11.35 -18.33 3.80
CA ARG A 303 -10.35 -17.53 3.07
C ARG A 303 -10.84 -17.35 1.61
N GLY A 304 -11.92 -16.60 1.43
CA GLY A 304 -12.36 -16.12 0.13
C GLY A 304 -11.53 -14.90 -0.29
N ASP A 305 -11.47 -14.64 -1.59
CA ASP A 305 -10.73 -13.52 -2.16
C ASP A 305 -11.21 -12.19 -1.54
N ILE A 306 -10.26 -11.46 -0.94
CA ILE A 306 -10.54 -10.17 -0.29
C ILE A 306 -10.84 -9.12 -1.35
N ILE A 307 -10.17 -9.16 -2.51
CA ILE A 307 -10.53 -8.35 -3.67
C ILE A 307 -11.62 -9.06 -4.45
N VAL A 308 -12.72 -8.36 -4.67
CA VAL A 308 -13.81 -8.83 -5.52
C VAL A 308 -13.63 -8.35 -6.95
N ARG A 309 -13.22 -7.08 -7.15
CA ARG A 309 -13.03 -6.49 -8.48
C ARG A 309 -12.15 -5.24 -8.45
N ILE A 310 -11.34 -5.05 -9.48
CA ILE A 310 -10.57 -3.82 -9.70
C ILE A 310 -11.03 -3.19 -11.01
N ASN A 311 -11.25 -1.87 -11.01
CA ASN A 311 -11.59 -1.12 -12.21
C ASN A 311 -11.05 0.33 -12.12
N GLU A 312 -11.38 1.20 -13.07
CA GLU A 312 -10.90 2.57 -13.05
C GLU A 312 -11.35 3.37 -11.82
N GLN A 313 -12.50 3.03 -11.21
CA GLN A 313 -13.03 3.72 -10.03
C GLN A 313 -12.19 3.43 -8.78
N GLY A 314 -11.76 2.18 -8.61
CA GLY A 314 -11.01 1.71 -7.45
C GLY A 314 -11.04 0.18 -7.33
N ALA A 315 -10.77 -0.31 -6.11
CA ALA A 315 -10.83 -1.72 -5.77
C ALA A 315 -12.02 -2.02 -4.86
N LEU A 316 -12.95 -2.86 -5.32
CA LEU A 316 -14.04 -3.42 -4.52
C LEU A 316 -13.50 -4.58 -3.69
N TYR A 317 -13.68 -4.51 -2.39
CA TYR A 317 -13.15 -5.50 -1.46
C TYR A 317 -14.18 -5.98 -0.44
N LYS A 318 -13.92 -7.16 0.11
CA LYS A 318 -14.64 -7.77 1.21
C LYS A 318 -13.86 -7.59 2.50
N SER A 319 -14.46 -6.95 3.50
CA SER A 319 -13.90 -6.78 4.83
C SER A 319 -13.58 -8.15 5.45
N TYR A 320 -12.34 -8.33 5.90
CA TYR A 320 -11.94 -9.56 6.62
C TYR A 320 -12.52 -9.61 8.05
N HIS A 321 -13.14 -8.53 8.54
CA HIS A 321 -13.70 -8.46 9.88
C HIS A 321 -15.13 -9.00 9.95
N ASP A 322 -15.98 -8.57 9.02
CA ASP A 322 -17.42 -8.85 9.03
C ASP A 322 -17.96 -9.31 7.66
N GLY A 323 -17.12 -9.39 6.64
CA GLY A 323 -17.53 -9.79 5.30
C GLY A 323 -18.28 -8.73 4.50
N SER A 324 -18.44 -7.51 5.03
CA SER A 324 -19.08 -6.40 4.31
C SER A 324 -18.30 -6.01 3.04
N LEU A 325 -19.01 -5.54 2.02
CA LEU A 325 -18.39 -5.05 0.78
C LEU A 325 -18.20 -3.53 0.85
N ASP A 326 -17.00 -3.06 0.50
CA ASP A 326 -16.72 -1.63 0.36
C ASP A 326 -15.75 -1.37 -0.80
N MET A 327 -15.65 -0.12 -1.25
CA MET A 327 -14.80 0.28 -2.37
C MET A 327 -13.72 1.24 -1.91
N LEU A 328 -12.47 0.84 -2.10
CA LEU A 328 -11.30 1.69 -1.93
C LEU A 328 -11.01 2.43 -3.23
N THR A 329 -11.26 3.74 -3.25
CA THR A 329 -10.99 4.63 -4.39
C THR A 329 -9.82 5.57 -4.04
N PRO A 330 -9.18 6.20 -5.03
CA PRO A 330 -8.21 7.27 -4.80
C PRO A 330 -8.71 8.35 -3.83
N GLU A 331 -9.97 8.78 -3.96
CA GLU A 331 -10.56 9.78 -3.08
C GLU A 331 -10.79 9.22 -1.67
N SER A 332 -11.39 8.04 -1.55
CA SER A 332 -11.68 7.47 -0.21
C SER A 332 -10.42 7.12 0.56
N SER A 333 -9.33 6.78 -0.13
CA SER A 333 -8.00 6.61 0.46
C SER A 333 -7.45 7.92 1.04
N ILE A 334 -7.49 9.02 0.28
CA ILE A 334 -7.03 10.34 0.76
C ILE A 334 -7.92 10.85 1.90
N GLN A 335 -9.23 10.70 1.78
CA GLN A 335 -10.20 11.07 2.83
C GLN A 335 -9.94 10.31 4.13
N ALA A 336 -9.64 9.01 4.04
CA ALA A 336 -9.31 8.20 5.21
C ALA A 336 -8.01 8.67 5.87
N GLN A 337 -6.95 8.88 5.09
CA GLN A 337 -5.66 9.37 5.61
C GLN A 337 -5.79 10.76 6.24
N TYR A 338 -6.63 11.63 5.68
CA TYR A 338 -6.97 12.92 6.27
C TYR A 338 -7.67 12.79 7.64
N LEU A 339 -8.67 11.91 7.74
CA LEU A 339 -9.39 11.66 9.00
C LEU A 339 -8.51 10.99 10.07
N LEU A 340 -7.58 10.13 9.66
CA LEU A 340 -6.55 9.59 10.54
C LEU A 340 -5.61 10.68 11.04
N GLY A 341 -5.35 11.71 10.21
CA GLY A 341 -4.51 12.85 10.56
C GLY A 341 -3.03 12.49 10.60
N SER A 342 -2.56 11.67 9.66
CA SER A 342 -1.14 11.39 9.46
C SER A 342 -0.38 12.60 8.91
N ASP A 343 0.91 12.71 9.14
CA ASP A 343 1.74 13.78 8.56
C ASP A 343 2.07 13.50 7.09
N PHE A 344 2.28 12.22 6.75
CA PHE A 344 2.52 11.78 5.38
C PHE A 344 1.41 10.85 4.90
N ALA A 345 0.83 11.18 3.76
CA ALA A 345 -0.10 10.33 3.04
C ALA A 345 0.58 9.76 1.78
N VAL A 346 0.19 8.55 1.40
CA VAL A 346 0.66 7.90 0.17
C VAL A 346 -0.50 7.72 -0.79
N VAL A 347 -0.28 8.00 -2.07
CA VAL A 347 -1.29 7.83 -3.14
C VAL A 347 -1.73 6.38 -3.30
N LEU A 348 -3.01 6.17 -3.65
CA LEU A 348 -3.50 4.84 -3.98
C LEU A 348 -2.94 4.37 -5.32
N ASP A 349 -2.38 3.17 -5.31
CA ASP A 349 -1.85 2.46 -6.46
C ASP A 349 -2.43 1.06 -6.55
N GLU A 350 -2.21 0.41 -7.69
CA GLU A 350 -2.43 -1.01 -7.86
C GLU A 350 -1.09 -1.74 -7.84
N CYS A 351 -0.95 -2.69 -6.91
CA CYS A 351 0.26 -3.49 -6.78
C CYS A 351 0.11 -4.80 -7.56
N THR A 352 0.88 -4.95 -8.64
CA THR A 352 0.92 -6.19 -9.43
C THR A 352 1.92 -7.20 -8.83
N PRO A 353 1.62 -8.51 -8.81
CA PRO A 353 2.59 -9.57 -8.54
C PRO A 353 3.65 -9.74 -9.65
N TYR A 354 4.82 -10.33 -9.34
CA TYR A 354 5.92 -10.48 -10.33
C TYR A 354 5.60 -11.36 -11.54
N HIS A 355 4.70 -12.33 -11.37
CA HIS A 355 4.42 -13.38 -12.35
C HIS A 355 3.27 -13.00 -13.29
N ILE A 356 2.72 -11.79 -13.14
CA ILE A 356 1.69 -11.27 -14.03
C ILE A 356 2.33 -10.73 -15.31
N GLU A 357 1.63 -10.92 -16.44
CA GLU A 357 2.05 -10.46 -17.76
C GLU A 357 2.46 -8.99 -17.77
N ARG A 358 3.47 -8.68 -18.59
CA ARG A 358 4.01 -7.32 -18.75
C ARG A 358 2.90 -6.36 -19.19
N GLU A 359 2.03 -6.78 -20.10
CA GLU A 359 0.91 -5.99 -20.62
C GLU A 359 -0.07 -5.61 -19.51
N TYR A 360 -0.36 -6.52 -18.57
CA TYR A 360 -1.20 -6.20 -17.43
C TYR A 360 -0.47 -5.23 -16.48
N THR A 361 0.81 -5.46 -16.21
CA THR A 361 1.64 -4.55 -15.40
C THR A 361 1.66 -3.14 -15.97
N GLU A 362 1.79 -2.99 -17.29
CA GLU A 362 1.72 -1.70 -17.99
C GLU A 362 0.34 -1.04 -17.85
N ARG A 363 -0.75 -1.78 -18.04
CA ARG A 363 -2.11 -1.27 -17.82
C ARG A 363 -2.35 -0.82 -16.37
N SER A 364 -1.84 -1.60 -15.42
CA SER A 364 -1.94 -1.34 -13.98
C SER A 364 -1.13 -0.10 -13.57
N MET A 365 0.08 0.06 -14.10
CA MET A 365 0.89 1.26 -13.94
C MET A 365 0.15 2.51 -14.47
N HIS A 366 -0.40 2.45 -15.69
CA HIS A 366 -1.15 3.57 -16.25
C HIS A 366 -2.44 3.89 -15.47
N ARG A 367 -3.14 2.87 -14.94
CA ARG A 367 -4.27 3.07 -14.02
C ARG A 367 -3.82 3.78 -12.75
N SER A 368 -2.70 3.35 -12.17
CA SER A 368 -2.12 3.98 -10.98
C SER A 368 -1.77 5.44 -11.25
N HIS A 369 -1.17 5.78 -12.40
CA HIS A 369 -0.92 7.18 -12.77
C HIS A 369 -2.20 8.02 -12.81
N ARG A 370 -3.31 7.49 -13.35
CA ARG A 370 -4.61 8.20 -13.33
C ARG A 370 -5.18 8.32 -11.91
N TRP A 371 -5.00 7.29 -11.08
CA TRP A 371 -5.35 7.33 -9.66
C TRP A 371 -4.54 8.37 -8.90
N TYR A 372 -3.27 8.57 -9.23
CA TYR A 372 -2.42 9.60 -8.61
C TYR A 372 -2.94 11.00 -8.85
N ILE A 373 -3.43 11.30 -10.07
CA ILE A 373 -4.08 12.57 -10.37
C ILE A 373 -5.35 12.76 -9.53
N ARG A 374 -6.16 11.71 -9.37
CA ARG A 374 -7.36 11.77 -8.51
C ARG A 374 -7.01 11.97 -7.05
N CYS A 375 -5.96 11.32 -6.54
CA CYS A 375 -5.43 11.57 -5.21
C CYS A 375 -4.97 13.02 -5.04
N LEU A 376 -4.23 13.57 -6.00
CA LEU A 376 -3.79 14.97 -5.97
C LEU A 376 -4.97 15.95 -5.95
N LEU A 377 -6.01 15.70 -6.74
CA LEU A 377 -7.20 16.54 -6.77
C LEU A 377 -7.97 16.50 -5.44
N GLU A 378 -8.18 15.32 -4.86
CA GLU A 378 -8.85 15.20 -3.56
C GLU A 378 -7.98 15.76 -2.42
N PHE A 379 -6.66 15.58 -2.49
CA PHE A 379 -5.73 16.17 -1.52
C PHE A 379 -5.76 17.70 -1.59
N LYS A 380 -5.74 18.27 -2.80
CA LYS A 380 -5.87 19.73 -2.98
C LYS A 380 -7.17 20.24 -2.40
N LYS A 381 -8.28 19.52 -2.62
CA LYS A 381 -9.57 19.86 -2.03
C LYS A 381 -9.52 19.79 -0.50
N ALA A 382 -8.91 18.75 0.08
CA ALA A 382 -8.75 18.62 1.52
C ALA A 382 -7.97 19.78 2.15
N MET A 383 -6.92 20.25 1.47
CA MET A 383 -6.06 21.33 1.97
C MET A 383 -6.63 22.74 1.72
N SER A 384 -7.54 22.92 0.76
CA SER A 384 -8.06 24.24 0.37
C SER A 384 -9.51 24.50 0.78
N MET A 385 -10.30 23.45 1.05
CA MET A 385 -11.69 23.58 1.47
C MET A 385 -11.76 23.91 2.97
N PRO A 386 -12.34 25.06 3.36
CA PRO A 386 -12.67 25.30 4.76
C PRO A 386 -13.62 24.21 5.26
N ASN A 387 -13.37 23.68 6.46
CA ASN A 387 -14.21 22.67 7.10
C ASN A 387 -14.39 21.38 6.28
N TYR A 388 -13.32 20.90 5.62
CA TYR A 388 -13.35 19.66 4.84
C TYR A 388 -13.89 18.45 5.62
N HIS A 389 -13.66 18.38 6.93
CA HIS A 389 -14.23 17.31 7.78
C HIS A 389 -15.77 17.36 7.87
N SER A 390 -16.40 18.54 7.74
CA SER A 390 -17.86 18.66 7.68
C SER A 390 -18.41 18.11 6.38
N TYR A 391 -17.72 18.35 5.26
CA TYR A 391 -18.01 17.70 3.98
C TYR A 391 -17.89 16.17 4.09
N LEU A 392 -16.86 15.65 4.77
CA LEU A 392 -16.72 14.21 5.00
C LEU A 392 -17.82 13.63 5.91
N ASN A 393 -18.27 14.40 6.91
CA ASN A 393 -19.40 14.02 7.75
C ASN A 393 -20.70 13.89 6.93
N GLU A 394 -20.97 14.81 6.01
CA GLU A 394 -22.12 14.72 5.10
C GLU A 394 -22.05 13.49 4.20
N LEU A 395 -20.88 13.21 3.61
CA LEU A 395 -20.67 11.99 2.82
C LEU A 395 -20.91 10.73 3.65
N HIS A 396 -20.41 10.70 4.89
CA HIS A 396 -20.61 9.59 5.81
C HIS A 396 -22.10 9.39 6.14
N ASN A 397 -22.78 10.47 6.53
CA ASN A 397 -24.22 10.46 6.84
C ASN A 397 -25.04 9.95 5.67
N LYS A 398 -24.71 10.39 4.44
CA LYS A 398 -25.34 9.89 3.21
C LYS A 398 -25.04 8.42 2.94
N LYS A 399 -23.79 7.98 3.10
CA LYS A 399 -23.37 6.59 2.84
C LYS A 399 -24.05 5.59 3.77
N TYR A 400 -24.14 5.93 5.06
CA TYR A 400 -24.65 5.02 6.10
C TYR A 400 -26.08 5.34 6.54
N ASN A 401 -26.74 6.33 5.93
CA ASN A 401 -28.08 6.80 6.28
C ASN A 401 -28.21 7.15 7.78
N VAL A 402 -27.27 7.94 8.29
CA VAL A 402 -27.22 8.42 9.68
C VAL A 402 -27.20 9.95 9.73
N LYS A 403 -27.43 10.53 10.91
CA LYS A 403 -27.44 11.99 11.14
C LYS A 403 -26.44 12.40 12.21
N HIS A 404 -25.20 11.96 12.08
CA HIS A 404 -24.15 12.29 13.05
C HIS A 404 -23.63 13.70 12.81
N LYS A 405 -23.23 14.38 13.89
CA LYS A 405 -22.47 15.64 13.84
C LYS A 405 -21.08 15.37 14.38
N TRP A 406 -20.07 15.47 13.51
CA TRP A 406 -18.68 15.30 13.94
C TRP A 406 -18.15 16.57 14.60
N ILE A 407 -17.19 16.38 15.51
CA ILE A 407 -16.47 17.48 16.15
C ILE A 407 -15.65 18.21 15.09
N GLU A 408 -15.76 19.53 15.04
CA GLU A 408 -14.94 20.36 14.17
C GLU A 408 -13.51 20.45 14.71
N ARG A 409 -12.54 20.40 13.80
CA ARG A 409 -11.11 20.40 14.13
C ARG A 409 -10.32 21.20 13.12
N GLU A 410 -9.18 21.72 13.55
CA GLU A 410 -8.24 22.35 12.63
C GLU A 410 -7.83 21.38 11.51
N THR A 411 -7.63 21.93 10.32
CA THR A 411 -7.16 21.18 9.16
C THR A 411 -5.78 20.61 9.45
N ASN A 412 -5.62 19.30 9.25
CA ASN A 412 -4.31 18.66 9.38
C ASN A 412 -3.35 19.19 8.31
N LYS A 413 -2.12 19.51 8.72
CA LYS A 413 -1.01 19.72 7.78
C LYS A 413 -0.50 18.35 7.38
N GLN A 414 -0.56 18.04 6.08
CA GLN A 414 -0.09 16.76 5.54
C GLN A 414 0.79 17.00 4.31
N ALA A 415 1.65 16.04 4.01
CA ALA A 415 2.38 15.96 2.76
C ALA A 415 2.07 14.66 2.02
N LEU A 416 2.17 14.68 0.69
CA LEU A 416 1.75 13.56 -0.16
C LEU A 416 2.93 12.95 -0.90
N TYR A 417 3.07 11.62 -0.82
CA TYR A 417 4.06 10.84 -1.54
C TYR A 417 3.45 10.15 -2.76
N GLY A 418 4.15 10.25 -3.89
CA GLY A 418 3.84 9.52 -5.12
C GLY A 418 4.52 8.15 -5.14
N ILE A 419 3.97 7.15 -5.84
CA ILE A 419 4.59 5.82 -5.97
C ILE A 419 5.09 5.61 -7.40
N ILE A 420 6.36 5.24 -7.54
CA ILE A 420 6.91 4.75 -8.80
C ILE A 420 6.59 3.26 -8.92
N GLN A 421 5.66 2.94 -9.82
CA GLN A 421 5.30 1.59 -10.26
C GLN A 421 6.11 1.12 -11.48
N GLY A 422 5.81 -0.06 -12.02
CA GLY A 422 6.42 -0.60 -13.25
C GLY A 422 6.85 -2.07 -13.16
N GLY A 423 6.62 -2.72 -12.01
CA GLY A 423 7.04 -4.10 -11.77
C GLY A 423 8.55 -4.28 -11.92
N ILE A 424 8.96 -5.38 -12.56
CA ILE A 424 10.37 -5.72 -12.79
C ILE A 424 10.92 -5.14 -14.10
N TYR A 425 10.12 -4.38 -14.84
CA TYR A 425 10.42 -3.98 -16.21
C TYR A 425 11.06 -2.58 -16.25
N PRO A 426 12.34 -2.45 -16.66
CA PRO A 426 13.03 -1.16 -16.65
C PRO A 426 12.37 -0.07 -17.48
N ASP A 427 11.79 -0.43 -18.62
CA ASP A 427 11.10 0.49 -19.52
C ASP A 427 9.81 1.03 -18.89
N LEU A 428 9.07 0.19 -18.15
CA LEU A 428 7.90 0.64 -17.39
C LEU A 428 8.31 1.50 -16.19
N ARG A 429 9.41 1.16 -15.50
CA ARG A 429 9.99 2.00 -14.43
C ARG A 429 10.37 3.37 -14.95
N MET A 430 10.99 3.47 -16.13
CA MET A 430 11.31 4.73 -16.80
C MET A 430 10.06 5.56 -17.09
N LYS A 431 9.04 4.97 -17.75
CA LYS A 431 7.76 5.67 -17.99
C LYS A 431 7.12 6.17 -16.71
N SER A 432 7.20 5.38 -15.65
CA SER A 432 6.67 5.72 -14.34
C SER A 432 7.45 6.87 -13.68
N CYS A 433 8.79 6.84 -13.73
CA CYS A 433 9.64 7.93 -13.22
C CYS A 433 9.34 9.25 -13.93
N GLN A 434 9.24 9.23 -15.27
CA GLN A 434 8.90 10.41 -16.08
C GLN A 434 7.58 11.06 -15.67
N VAL A 435 6.58 10.26 -15.24
CA VAL A 435 5.31 10.80 -14.76
C VAL A 435 5.44 11.27 -13.30
N VAL A 436 5.89 10.40 -12.41
CA VAL A 436 5.77 10.61 -10.96
C VAL A 436 6.76 11.66 -10.45
N CYS A 437 7.97 11.72 -10.99
CA CYS A 437 8.96 12.73 -10.59
C CYS A 437 8.49 14.15 -10.94
N ASN A 438 7.80 14.30 -12.08
CA ASN A 438 7.24 15.56 -12.58
C ASN A 438 5.89 15.96 -11.95
N LEU A 439 5.27 15.07 -11.16
CA LEU A 439 4.09 15.42 -10.37
C LEU A 439 4.49 16.14 -9.07
N PRO A 440 3.61 17.01 -8.54
CA PRO A 440 3.93 17.89 -7.41
C PRO A 440 3.82 17.16 -6.06
N PHE A 441 4.42 15.97 -5.96
CA PHE A 441 4.55 15.24 -4.69
C PHE A 441 5.69 15.80 -3.85
N PHE A 442 5.52 15.74 -2.53
CA PHE A 442 6.57 16.07 -1.57
C PHE A 442 7.71 15.06 -1.63
N GLY A 443 7.36 13.76 -1.61
CA GLY A 443 8.31 12.66 -1.64
C GLY A 443 7.94 11.59 -2.65
N LEU A 444 8.88 10.68 -2.90
CA LEU A 444 8.73 9.57 -3.85
C LEU A 444 8.81 8.25 -3.10
N CYS A 445 7.96 7.30 -3.46
CA CYS A 445 8.03 5.92 -3.00
C CYS A 445 8.48 5.03 -4.16
N ILE A 446 9.36 4.08 -3.89
CA ILE A 446 9.59 2.94 -4.79
C ILE A 446 8.69 1.80 -4.32
N GLY A 447 7.69 1.49 -5.13
CA GLY A 447 6.69 0.47 -4.83
C GLY A 447 6.52 -0.57 -5.92
N GLY A 448 5.46 -1.38 -5.76
CA GLY A 448 5.13 -2.46 -6.68
C GLY A 448 6.00 -3.70 -6.51
N CYS A 449 5.94 -4.59 -7.49
CA CYS A 449 6.78 -5.77 -7.51
C CYS A 449 8.27 -5.42 -7.63
N LEU A 450 9.08 -5.96 -6.72
CA LEU A 450 10.55 -5.90 -6.74
C LEU A 450 11.17 -7.25 -7.18
N GLY A 451 10.40 -8.08 -7.89
CA GLY A 451 10.85 -9.34 -8.48
C GLY A 451 10.68 -10.58 -7.61
N LYS A 452 11.32 -11.68 -8.06
CA LYS A 452 11.26 -13.00 -7.40
C LYS A 452 12.41 -13.26 -6.42
N ASP A 453 13.58 -12.67 -6.68
CA ASP A 453 14.82 -12.90 -5.94
C ASP A 453 15.60 -11.60 -5.68
N LYS A 454 16.67 -11.70 -4.89
CA LYS A 454 17.45 -10.53 -4.44
C LYS A 454 18.14 -9.81 -5.59
N GLN A 455 18.63 -10.55 -6.58
CA GLN A 455 19.31 -9.97 -7.74
C GLN A 455 18.34 -9.10 -8.55
N MET A 456 17.14 -9.62 -8.79
CA MET A 456 16.09 -8.87 -9.50
C MET A 456 15.65 -7.64 -8.70
N MET A 457 15.48 -7.77 -7.37
CA MET A 457 15.15 -6.64 -6.50
C MET A 457 16.20 -5.54 -6.57
N TYR A 458 17.48 -5.91 -6.44
CA TYR A 458 18.59 -4.97 -6.53
C TYR A 458 18.65 -4.28 -7.89
N SER A 459 18.48 -5.03 -9.00
CA SER A 459 18.45 -4.44 -10.33
C SER A 459 17.29 -3.46 -10.53
N VAL A 460 16.10 -3.78 -10.01
CA VAL A 460 14.94 -2.88 -10.08
C VAL A 460 15.19 -1.61 -9.29
N ILE A 461 15.72 -1.71 -8.06
CA ILE A 461 16.01 -0.56 -7.22
C ILE A 461 17.09 0.32 -7.85
N GLU A 462 18.21 -0.28 -8.28
CA GLU A 462 19.33 0.41 -8.92
C GLU A 462 18.88 1.19 -10.15
N LYS A 463 18.22 0.52 -11.11
CA LYS A 463 17.72 1.17 -12.33
C LYS A 463 16.68 2.25 -12.03
N THR A 464 15.80 2.02 -11.06
CA THR A 464 14.80 3.03 -10.68
C THR A 464 15.47 4.25 -10.06
N MET A 465 16.47 4.06 -9.19
CA MET A 465 17.18 5.16 -8.54
C MET A 465 18.08 5.92 -9.51
N GLU A 466 18.69 5.25 -10.49
CA GLU A 466 19.37 5.88 -11.62
C GLU A 466 18.44 6.86 -12.34
N LEU A 467 17.25 6.40 -12.74
CA LEU A 467 16.24 7.23 -13.40
C LEU A 467 15.75 8.40 -12.52
N VAL A 468 15.58 8.18 -11.21
CA VAL A 468 15.16 9.23 -10.27
C VAL A 468 16.22 10.32 -10.15
N ARG A 469 17.52 9.95 -10.11
CA ARG A 469 18.62 10.93 -10.08
C ARG A 469 18.70 11.74 -11.37
N ASP A 470 18.52 11.09 -12.51
CA ASP A 470 18.57 11.75 -13.81
C ASP A 470 17.42 12.75 -14.01
N GLU A 471 16.17 12.34 -13.79
CA GLU A 471 14.98 13.21 -13.98
C GLU A 471 14.97 14.42 -13.02
N THR A 472 15.49 14.24 -11.81
CA THR A 472 15.56 15.33 -10.82
C THR A 472 16.69 16.31 -11.10
N SER A 473 17.75 15.90 -11.81
CA SER A 473 18.80 16.80 -12.27
C SER A 473 18.37 17.75 -13.40
N VAL A 474 17.44 17.31 -14.26
CA VAL A 474 16.97 18.09 -15.42
C VAL A 474 15.93 19.17 -15.03
N SER A 475 15.20 18.94 -13.93
CA SER A 475 14.19 19.89 -13.43
C SER A 475 14.80 21.17 -12.80
N SER A 476 16.11 21.20 -12.56
CA SER A 476 16.84 22.33 -11.98
C SER A 476 17.40 23.31 -13.02
N VAL A 477 17.10 23.16 -14.32
CA VAL A 477 17.55 24.10 -15.36
C VAL A 477 16.68 25.35 -15.36
N GLY A 478 16.96 26.21 -14.39
CA GLY A 478 16.23 27.46 -14.14
C GLY A 478 17.02 28.52 -13.38
N GLN A 479 18.36 28.52 -13.40
CA GLN A 479 19.15 29.75 -13.27
C GLN A 479 20.61 29.50 -13.64
N ALA A 480 21.17 30.48 -14.34
CA ALA A 480 22.51 30.50 -14.88
C ALA A 480 23.56 30.58 -13.76
N ASP A 481 24.41 29.56 -13.65
CA ASP A 481 25.86 29.75 -13.75
C ASP A 481 26.53 28.40 -14.01
N ARG A 482 27.31 28.33 -15.10
CA ARG A 482 27.98 27.11 -15.57
C ARG A 482 29.25 26.77 -14.78
N VAL A 483 29.39 27.28 -13.55
CA VAL A 483 30.58 27.15 -12.72
C VAL A 483 30.21 26.69 -11.31
N SER A 484 29.69 25.45 -11.21
CA SER A 484 29.95 24.49 -10.13
C SER A 484 28.98 23.31 -10.32
N ARG A 485 29.43 22.25 -11.00
CA ARG A 485 28.69 20.97 -11.05
C ARG A 485 28.86 20.27 -9.71
N THR A 486 28.16 20.75 -8.69
CA THR A 486 27.85 19.92 -7.52
C THR A 486 26.54 19.24 -7.86
N LEU A 487 26.60 17.96 -8.26
CA LEU A 487 25.43 17.10 -8.42
C LEU A 487 24.70 17.05 -7.08
N LEU A 488 23.71 17.92 -6.85
CA LEU A 488 22.74 17.71 -5.78
C LEU A 488 21.75 16.66 -6.27
N GLY A 489 21.72 15.51 -5.60
CA GLY A 489 20.74 14.45 -5.85
C GLY A 489 19.28 14.93 -5.72
N SER A 490 18.32 14.04 -5.99
CA SER A 490 16.88 14.32 -5.94
C SER A 490 16.50 15.23 -4.76
N THR A 491 15.87 16.36 -5.06
CA THR A 491 15.35 17.33 -4.07
C THR A 491 14.19 16.78 -3.24
N LYS A 492 13.68 15.59 -3.60
CA LYS A 492 12.61 14.89 -2.89
C LYS A 492 13.16 13.70 -2.09
N PRO A 493 12.65 13.45 -0.87
CA PRO A 493 12.98 12.25 -0.11
C PRO A 493 12.39 11.01 -0.80
N VAL A 494 13.16 9.92 -0.82
CA VAL A 494 12.79 8.64 -1.42
C VAL A 494 12.57 7.60 -0.34
N HIS A 495 11.41 6.95 -0.38
CA HIS A 495 10.98 5.90 0.53
C HIS A 495 10.92 4.55 -0.19
N LEU A 496 11.60 3.52 0.33
CA LEU A 496 11.52 2.16 -0.22
C LEU A 496 10.52 1.33 0.59
N LEU A 497 9.40 0.99 -0.07
CA LEU A 497 8.26 0.35 0.58
C LEU A 497 8.53 -1.12 0.94
N GLY A 498 8.34 -1.47 2.21
CA GLY A 498 8.24 -2.84 2.71
C GLY A 498 9.55 -3.59 2.90
N ILE A 499 10.69 -2.90 2.85
CA ILE A 499 12.03 -3.49 3.02
C ILE A 499 12.53 -3.38 4.45
N GLY A 500 13.01 -4.50 5.00
CA GLY A 500 13.50 -4.53 6.39
C GLY A 500 14.58 -5.55 6.71
N GLN A 501 15.16 -6.24 5.73
CA GLN A 501 16.39 -6.99 6.00
C GLN A 501 17.56 -6.02 5.98
N ILE A 502 18.49 -6.21 6.91
CA ILE A 502 19.60 -5.26 7.16
C ILE A 502 20.45 -5.07 5.90
N LYS A 503 20.80 -6.16 5.22
CA LYS A 503 21.56 -6.10 3.97
C LYS A 503 20.86 -5.31 2.86
N ASP A 504 19.53 -5.43 2.76
CA ASP A 504 18.76 -4.69 1.75
C ASP A 504 18.72 -3.19 2.06
N ILE A 505 18.68 -2.84 3.35
CA ILE A 505 18.74 -1.44 3.80
C ILE A 505 20.08 -0.85 3.36
N PHE A 506 21.22 -1.50 3.64
CA PHE A 506 22.53 -1.02 3.19
C PHE A 506 22.59 -0.87 1.67
N PHE A 507 22.05 -1.83 0.92
CA PHE A 507 21.96 -1.71 -0.53
C PHE A 507 21.15 -0.48 -0.94
N GLY A 508 19.93 -0.31 -0.40
CA GLY A 508 19.08 0.83 -0.73
C GLY A 508 19.69 2.18 -0.36
N VAL A 509 20.37 2.25 0.79
CA VAL A 509 21.09 3.44 1.23
C VAL A 509 22.16 3.82 0.22
N ARG A 510 22.95 2.86 -0.28
CA ARG A 510 23.95 3.14 -1.34
C ARG A 510 23.33 3.61 -2.65
N GLN A 511 22.06 3.33 -2.90
CA GLN A 511 21.34 3.82 -4.07
C GLN A 511 20.73 5.22 -3.86
N GLY A 512 20.82 5.79 -2.65
CA GLY A 512 20.28 7.11 -2.31
C GLY A 512 18.86 7.09 -1.75
N ILE A 513 18.41 5.97 -1.19
CA ILE A 513 17.11 5.86 -0.52
C ILE A 513 17.21 6.42 0.90
N ASP A 514 16.22 7.24 1.27
CA ASP A 514 16.23 8.03 2.52
C ASP A 514 15.43 7.38 3.64
N THR A 515 14.42 6.56 3.33
CA THR A 515 13.60 5.91 4.37
C THR A 515 13.13 4.51 3.96
N PHE A 516 12.90 3.66 4.96
CA PHE A 516 12.46 2.26 4.80
C PHE A 516 11.35 1.95 5.81
N ASP A 517 10.51 0.96 5.53
CA ASP A 517 9.53 0.45 6.50
C ASP A 517 9.45 -1.08 6.48
N CYS A 518 9.27 -1.69 7.66
CA CYS A 518 8.94 -3.12 7.71
C CYS A 518 8.33 -3.59 9.03
N VAL A 519 7.52 -4.64 8.93
CA VAL A 519 6.98 -5.38 10.08
C VAL A 519 7.98 -6.37 10.69
N ILE A 520 9.09 -6.66 10.01
CA ILE A 520 10.01 -7.75 10.38
C ILE A 520 10.53 -7.63 11.82
N PRO A 521 11.04 -6.48 12.31
CA PRO A 521 11.61 -6.39 13.65
C PRO A 521 10.62 -6.78 14.76
N THR A 522 9.41 -6.21 14.73
CA THR A 522 8.38 -6.52 15.74
C THR A 522 7.79 -7.91 15.54
N ARG A 523 7.71 -8.41 14.30
CA ARG A 523 7.24 -9.78 14.03
C ARG A 523 8.21 -10.83 14.53
N LEU A 524 9.51 -10.64 14.33
CA LEU A 524 10.55 -11.52 14.85
C LEU A 524 10.49 -11.60 16.38
N ALA A 525 10.38 -10.45 17.05
CA ALA A 525 10.26 -10.37 18.51
C ALA A 525 9.11 -11.23 19.05
N ARG A 526 7.89 -11.06 18.51
CA ARG A 526 6.71 -11.84 18.93
C ARG A 526 6.83 -13.35 18.67
N HIS A 527 7.73 -13.76 17.79
CA HIS A 527 8.00 -15.17 17.52
C HIS A 527 9.25 -15.70 18.26
N GLY A 528 9.78 -14.95 19.24
CA GLY A 528 10.91 -15.37 20.05
C GLY A 528 12.27 -15.18 19.37
N TYR A 529 12.39 -14.22 18.47
CA TYR A 529 13.64 -13.89 17.79
C TYR A 529 14.11 -12.48 18.14
N TYR A 530 15.38 -12.34 18.49
CA TYR A 530 16.02 -11.05 18.72
C TYR A 530 17.08 -10.77 17.67
N LEU A 531 17.15 -9.53 17.20
CA LEU A 531 18.20 -9.02 16.32
C LEU A 531 19.48 -8.80 17.13
N CYS A 532 20.64 -9.03 16.52
CA CYS A 532 21.93 -8.85 17.19
C CYS A 532 23.05 -8.55 16.20
N THR A 533 24.13 -7.91 16.68
CA THR A 533 25.27 -7.54 15.85
C THR A 533 26.09 -8.77 15.44
N VAL A 534 26.95 -8.61 14.42
CA VAL A 534 27.85 -9.68 13.96
C VAL A 534 28.76 -10.17 15.10
N LYS A 535 29.19 -9.27 16.00
CA LYS A 535 29.98 -9.62 17.19
C LYS A 535 29.23 -10.61 18.09
N THR A 536 27.97 -10.32 18.41
CA THR A 536 27.14 -11.21 19.23
C THR A 536 26.87 -12.54 18.53
N ILE A 537 26.67 -12.52 17.21
CA ILE A 537 26.48 -13.73 16.41
C ILE A 537 27.71 -14.62 16.48
N LYS A 538 28.92 -14.10 16.24
CA LYS A 538 30.18 -14.88 16.30
C LYS A 538 30.36 -15.56 17.65
N GLY A 539 30.18 -14.82 18.75
CA GLY A 539 30.27 -15.39 20.10
C GLY A 539 29.21 -16.48 20.38
N MET A 540 28.06 -16.46 19.70
CA MET A 540 27.06 -17.52 19.80
C MET A 540 27.39 -18.73 18.93
N GLU A 541 28.04 -18.54 17.78
CA GLU A 541 28.49 -19.64 16.94
C GLU A 541 29.58 -20.47 17.60
N GLU A 542 30.53 -19.80 18.26
CA GLU A 542 31.58 -20.45 19.05
C GLU A 542 30.97 -21.38 20.11
N LYS A 543 29.93 -20.91 20.80
CA LYS A 543 29.21 -21.72 21.80
C LYS A 543 28.34 -22.82 21.22
N LEU A 544 27.83 -22.66 19.99
CA LEU A 544 26.94 -23.64 19.33
C LEU A 544 27.68 -24.62 18.41
N CYS A 545 28.95 -24.39 18.13
CA CYS A 545 29.71 -25.06 17.08
C CYS A 545 28.95 -25.12 15.74
N LYS A 546 28.19 -24.07 15.42
CA LYS A 546 27.30 -24.04 14.27
C LYS A 546 27.21 -22.65 13.66
N SER A 547 27.26 -22.60 12.32
CA SER A 547 27.10 -21.33 11.63
C SER A 547 25.66 -20.79 11.64
N ILE A 548 25.52 -19.52 12.02
CA ILE A 548 24.29 -18.73 12.01
C ILE A 548 24.35 -17.75 10.83
N LYS A 549 23.59 -18.06 9.78
CA LYS A 549 23.52 -17.25 8.54
C LYS A 549 22.56 -16.06 8.60
N LYS A 550 22.01 -15.75 9.78
CA LYS A 550 20.92 -14.77 9.94
C LYS A 550 21.31 -13.74 10.99
N GLU A 551 20.81 -12.54 10.84
CA GLU A 551 21.07 -11.40 11.73
C GLU A 551 20.20 -11.45 13.02
N TYR A 552 19.64 -12.61 13.32
CA TYR A 552 18.76 -12.82 14.46
C TYR A 552 18.92 -14.22 15.06
N ILE A 553 18.72 -14.31 16.37
CA ILE A 553 18.87 -15.54 17.15
C ILE A 553 17.53 -15.91 17.81
N LYS A 554 17.32 -17.22 17.98
CA LYS A 554 16.13 -17.80 18.61
C LYS A 554 16.32 -17.88 20.12
N ILE A 555 15.52 -17.13 20.89
CA ILE A 555 15.61 -17.16 22.36
C ILE A 555 15.28 -18.54 22.96
N LYS A 556 14.47 -19.35 22.24
CA LYS A 556 14.11 -20.71 22.64
C LYS A 556 15.25 -21.72 22.63
N SER A 557 16.43 -21.36 22.09
CA SER A 557 17.57 -22.27 22.01
C SER A 557 18.06 -22.65 23.41
N LYS A 558 18.39 -23.93 23.64
CA LYS A 558 18.80 -24.45 24.95
C LYS A 558 20.06 -23.78 25.50
N ILE A 559 20.92 -23.27 24.61
CA ILE A 559 22.10 -22.46 24.99
C ILE A 559 21.76 -21.27 25.90
N HIS A 560 20.53 -20.75 25.81
CA HIS A 560 20.12 -19.61 26.62
C HIS A 560 19.60 -20.00 28.00
N GLU A 561 19.36 -21.29 28.29
CA GLU A 561 18.72 -21.77 29.53
C GLU A 561 19.40 -21.27 30.81
N LEU A 562 20.74 -21.22 30.80
CA LEU A 562 21.55 -20.75 31.93
C LEU A 562 22.38 -19.50 31.59
N ASP A 563 22.09 -18.84 30.46
CA ASP A 563 22.85 -17.68 30.00
C ASP A 563 22.43 -16.40 30.75
N LYS A 564 23.24 -16.02 31.75
CA LYS A 564 23.02 -14.84 32.60
C LYS A 564 23.28 -13.50 31.87
N ASN A 565 23.85 -13.52 30.67
CA ASN A 565 24.14 -12.29 29.92
C ASN A 565 22.86 -11.66 29.35
N PRO A 566 22.86 -10.36 29.05
CA PRO A 566 21.77 -9.71 28.31
C PRO A 566 21.74 -10.15 26.84
N LEU A 567 20.72 -9.72 26.07
CA LEU A 567 20.65 -10.02 24.63
C LEU A 567 21.87 -9.47 23.88
N GLU A 568 22.30 -8.24 24.20
CA GLU A 568 23.57 -7.64 23.78
C GLU A 568 24.18 -6.80 24.91
N ASN A 569 25.48 -6.94 25.15
CA ASN A 569 26.16 -6.30 26.30
C ASN A 569 26.18 -4.76 26.24
N ASN A 570 26.21 -4.17 25.05
CA ASN A 570 26.30 -2.72 24.85
C ASN A 570 25.00 -2.15 24.25
N CYS A 571 23.85 -2.73 24.60
CA CYS A 571 22.55 -2.25 24.14
C CYS A 571 21.85 -1.48 25.26
N PRO A 572 21.54 -0.18 25.07
CA PRO A 572 20.93 0.67 26.10
C PRO A 572 19.40 0.46 26.20
N CYS A 573 18.89 -0.67 25.70
CA CYS A 573 17.45 -0.91 25.76
C CYS A 573 17.07 -1.46 27.12
N TYR A 574 15.87 -1.10 27.60
CA TYR A 574 15.32 -1.57 28.88
C TYR A 574 15.47 -3.09 29.06
N THR A 575 15.30 -3.87 27.99
CA THR A 575 15.44 -5.33 28.06
C THR A 575 16.87 -5.80 28.35
N CYS A 576 17.88 -5.20 27.71
CA CYS A 576 19.28 -5.60 27.93
C CYS A 576 19.83 -5.10 29.26
N GLU A 577 19.31 -4.01 29.80
CA GLU A 577 19.74 -3.49 31.11
C GLU A 577 19.19 -4.31 32.28
N ASN A 578 18.01 -4.94 32.10
CA ASN A 578 17.26 -5.51 33.22
C ASN A 578 17.05 -7.03 33.16
N TYR A 579 17.25 -7.68 32.01
CA TYR A 579 16.92 -9.10 31.84
C TYR A 579 18.02 -9.90 31.15
N SER A 580 18.23 -11.13 31.65
CA SER A 580 19.13 -12.11 31.07
C SER A 580 18.48 -12.91 29.95
N ARG A 581 19.30 -13.51 29.07
CA ARG A 581 18.80 -14.46 28.06
C ARG A 581 18.14 -15.68 28.71
N ALA A 582 18.59 -16.12 29.88
CA ALA A 582 17.98 -17.19 30.68
C ALA A 582 16.54 -16.87 31.08
N TYR A 583 16.29 -15.67 31.60
CA TYR A 583 14.93 -15.27 31.96
C TYR A 583 14.03 -15.18 30.72
N LEU A 584 14.52 -14.60 29.63
CA LEU A 584 13.77 -14.52 28.37
C LEU A 584 13.51 -15.91 27.76
N HIS A 585 14.45 -16.84 27.90
CA HIS A 585 14.26 -18.24 27.53
C HIS A 585 13.16 -18.89 28.35
N HIS A 586 13.15 -18.67 29.67
CA HIS A 586 12.09 -19.12 30.56
C HIS A 586 10.71 -18.56 30.14
N LEU A 587 10.59 -17.25 29.90
CA LEU A 587 9.34 -16.63 29.41
C LEU A 587 8.84 -17.28 28.10
N TYR A 588 9.76 -17.64 27.20
CA TYR A 588 9.40 -18.40 26.00
C TYR A 588 8.82 -19.78 26.33
N LYS A 589 9.41 -20.50 27.29
CA LYS A 589 8.97 -21.86 27.67
C LYS A 589 7.59 -21.88 28.30
N ILE A 590 7.27 -20.88 29.11
CA ILE A 590 5.93 -20.73 29.72
C ILE A 590 4.93 -20.02 28.79
N ASN A 591 5.37 -19.60 27.59
CA ASN A 591 4.56 -18.89 26.61
C ASN A 591 3.93 -17.58 27.15
N ASP A 592 4.72 -16.82 27.91
CA ASP A 592 4.27 -15.55 28.49
C ASP A 592 4.35 -14.40 27.49
N ASN A 593 3.33 -13.53 27.50
CA ASN A 593 3.23 -12.37 26.61
C ASN A 593 4.35 -11.34 26.83
N LEU A 594 4.90 -11.24 28.05
CA LEU A 594 5.97 -10.33 28.41
C LEU A 594 7.20 -10.52 27.52
N LEU A 595 7.46 -11.75 27.04
CA LEU A 595 8.55 -12.01 26.11
C LEU A 595 8.43 -11.15 24.84
N GLY A 596 7.23 -11.12 24.26
CA GLY A 596 6.96 -10.35 23.05
C GLY A 596 7.24 -8.86 23.26
N THR A 597 6.92 -8.35 24.44
CA THR A 597 7.21 -6.96 24.84
C THR A 597 8.70 -6.70 24.92
N LEU A 598 9.42 -7.48 25.71
CA LEU A 598 10.86 -7.29 25.92
C LEU A 598 11.65 -7.44 24.62
N LEU A 599 11.37 -8.47 23.81
CA LEU A 599 12.05 -8.62 22.52
C LEU A 599 11.68 -7.52 21.52
N THR A 600 10.48 -6.94 21.60
CA THR A 600 10.09 -5.84 20.70
C THR A 600 10.84 -4.57 21.06
N ILE A 601 10.97 -4.26 22.36
CA ILE A 601 11.77 -3.12 22.85
C ILE A 601 13.20 -3.24 22.34
N HIS A 602 13.82 -4.42 22.50
CA HIS A 602 15.16 -4.68 21.99
C HIS A 602 15.28 -4.52 20.48
N ASN A 603 14.40 -5.15 19.69
CA ASN A 603 14.48 -5.10 18.23
C ASN A 603 14.22 -3.69 17.66
N VAL A 604 13.38 -2.88 18.31
CA VAL A 604 13.16 -1.47 17.93
C VAL A 604 14.42 -0.65 18.20
N CYS A 605 14.99 -0.74 19.41
CA CYS A 605 16.24 -0.08 19.76
C CYS A 605 17.39 -0.48 18.82
N TYR A 606 17.51 -1.78 18.52
CA TYR A 606 18.50 -2.29 17.56
C TYR A 606 18.41 -1.60 16.19
N MET A 607 17.20 -1.48 15.63
CA MET A 607 17.01 -0.86 14.32
C MET A 607 17.29 0.65 14.33
N ASN A 608 16.94 1.35 15.40
CA ASN A 608 17.26 2.78 15.52
C ASN A 608 18.77 3.02 15.63
N ARG A 609 19.48 2.19 16.40
CA ARG A 609 20.95 2.21 16.48
C ARG A 609 21.63 1.89 15.16
N LEU A 610 21.09 0.92 14.41
CA LEU A 610 21.55 0.62 13.05
C LEU A 610 21.45 1.86 12.15
N MET A 611 20.31 2.57 12.17
CA MET A 611 20.13 3.78 11.35
C MET A 611 21.05 4.93 11.80
N GLU A 612 21.24 5.10 13.11
CA GLU A 612 22.20 6.06 13.68
C GLU A 612 23.64 5.77 13.22
N ASP A 613 24.07 4.51 13.30
CA ASP A 613 25.38 4.08 12.81
C ASP A 613 25.53 4.24 11.29
N ILE A 614 24.47 3.98 10.50
CA ILE A 614 24.48 4.22 9.04
C ILE A 614 24.69 5.70 8.77
N ARG A 615 23.96 6.60 9.44
CA ARG A 615 24.14 8.06 9.30
C ARG A 615 25.56 8.48 9.66
N GLU A 616 26.13 7.93 10.74
CA GLU A 616 27.52 8.23 11.10
C GLU A 616 28.54 7.66 10.10
N GLY A 617 28.27 6.47 9.56
CA GLY A 617 29.07 5.84 8.51
C GLY A 617 29.11 6.69 7.25
N ILE A 618 27.98 7.26 6.81
CA ILE A 618 27.94 8.19 5.68
C ILE A 618 28.67 9.48 6.03
N ARG A 619 28.50 10.02 7.25
CA ARG A 619 29.15 11.25 7.69
C ARG A 619 30.68 11.14 7.65
N ARG A 620 31.22 9.96 7.96
CA ARG A 620 32.67 9.68 7.97
C ARG A 620 33.20 8.95 6.73
N ASP A 621 32.35 8.70 5.73
CA ASP A 621 32.69 7.94 4.52
C ASP A 621 33.20 6.51 4.80
N ARG A 622 32.66 5.87 5.86
CA ARG A 622 33.01 4.53 6.35
C ARG A 622 31.81 3.58 6.39
N LEU A 623 30.90 3.70 5.43
CA LEU A 623 29.68 2.87 5.39
C LEU A 623 29.99 1.36 5.34
N ASP A 624 31.08 0.94 4.70
CA ASP A 624 31.50 -0.46 4.62
C ASP A 624 31.97 -1.02 5.98
N GLU A 625 32.60 -0.20 6.83
CA GLU A 625 32.95 -0.58 8.20
C GLU A 625 31.69 -0.80 9.03
N VAL A 626 30.71 0.09 8.87
CA VAL A 626 29.41 -0.02 9.53
C VAL A 626 28.68 -1.27 9.04
N GLU A 627 28.65 -1.55 7.74
CA GLU A 627 28.01 -2.76 7.22
C GLU A 627 28.62 -4.03 7.82
N ARG A 628 29.95 -4.14 7.91
CA ARG A 628 30.63 -5.31 8.53
C ARG A 628 30.27 -5.52 10.00
N LYS A 629 29.83 -4.49 10.72
CA LYS A 629 29.36 -4.59 12.11
C LYS A 629 27.96 -5.22 12.20
N TRP A 630 27.10 -4.96 11.22
CA TRP A 630 25.66 -5.27 11.27
C TRP A 630 25.23 -6.40 10.33
N VAL A 631 25.96 -6.63 9.24
CA VAL A 631 25.67 -7.63 8.20
C VAL A 631 26.79 -8.66 8.16
N ARG A 632 26.40 -9.93 8.03
CA ARG A 632 27.34 -11.05 7.92
C ARG A 632 27.77 -11.32 6.49
#